data_AF-A0A7S0HWJ1-F1
#
_entry.id   AF-A0A7S0HWJ1-F1
#
_cell.length_a   1.000
_cell.length_b   1.000
_cell.length_c   1.000
_cell.angle_alpha   90.00
_cell.angle_beta   90.00
_cell.angle_gamma   90.00
#
_symmetry.space_group_name_H-M   'P 1'
#
loop_
_entity.id
_entity.type
_entity.pdbx_description
1 polymer ?
#
loop_
_entity_poly.entity_id
_entity_poly.type
_entity_poly.pdbx_seq_one_letter_code
_entity_poly.pdbx_strand_id
1 'polypeptide(L)'
;MKELLPAVIPEFAKANVVDSHVQKYPGAVTWFSPGSYTSRPPLKTSLSNLVCAGDWVRMGDREHGAKGLCQERAYVSGLEAANVLESEGVLGRATRFKSHRVIPIREDEPQVVLGRIANKQVMDVLAKFNLDSPWVR
;
A
#
# COMPACT_ATOMS: atom_id res chain seq x y z
N MET A 1 9.57 11.22 -28.84
CA MET A 1 10.77 10.60 -28.23
C MET A 1 12.02 11.49 -28.30
N LYS A 2 12.05 12.56 -29.12
CA LYS A 2 13.25 13.40 -29.33
C LYS A 2 13.65 14.29 -28.14
N GLU A 3 12.78 14.48 -27.15
CA GLU A 3 12.96 15.54 -26.14
C GLU A 3 13.15 15.05 -24.69
N LEU A 4 12.68 13.85 -24.34
CA LEU A 4 12.73 13.39 -22.93
C LEU A 4 13.91 12.46 -22.68
N LEU A 5 13.87 11.24 -23.24
CA LEU A 5 14.93 10.24 -23.02
C LEU A 5 16.31 10.72 -23.51
N PRO A 6 16.45 11.34 -24.70
CA PRO A 6 17.74 11.87 -25.16
C PRO A 6 18.26 13.06 -24.35
N ALA A 7 17.40 13.80 -23.65
CA ALA A 7 17.82 14.91 -22.79
C ALA A 7 18.43 14.43 -21.47
N VAL A 8 18.08 13.23 -21.02
CA VAL A 8 18.65 12.61 -19.82
C VAL A 8 19.84 11.70 -20.17
N ILE A 9 19.74 10.92 -21.24
CA ILE A 9 20.77 9.99 -21.71
C ILE A 9 20.92 10.16 -23.25
N PRO A 10 21.99 10.86 -23.72
CA PRO A 10 22.16 11.26 -25.12
C PRO A 10 22.14 10.10 -26.15
N GLU A 11 22.55 8.90 -25.74
CA GLU A 11 22.61 7.70 -26.58
C GLU A 11 21.24 7.28 -27.11
N PHE A 12 20.15 7.61 -26.39
CA PHE A 12 18.79 7.34 -26.87
C PHE A 12 18.43 8.13 -28.13
N ALA A 13 19.16 9.21 -28.47
CA ALA A 13 18.97 9.90 -29.75
C ALA A 13 19.26 8.99 -30.96
N LYS A 14 20.07 7.94 -30.76
CA LYS A 14 20.48 6.98 -31.79
C LYS A 14 19.65 5.70 -31.78
N ALA A 15 18.75 5.53 -30.80
CA ALA A 15 17.95 4.32 -30.66
C ALA A 15 16.90 4.23 -31.78
N ASN A 16 16.82 3.07 -32.45
CA ASN A 16 15.73 2.75 -33.35
C ASN A 16 14.61 2.05 -32.56
N VAL A 17 13.42 2.64 -32.56
CA VAL A 17 12.27 2.10 -31.84
C VAL A 17 11.62 1.03 -32.70
N VAL A 18 11.67 -0.23 -32.24
CA VAL A 18 11.14 -1.38 -32.99
C VAL A 18 9.67 -1.67 -32.68
N ASP A 19 9.20 -1.27 -31.49
CA ASP A 19 7.82 -1.43 -31.05
C ASP A 19 7.47 -0.37 -30.00
N SER A 20 6.19 -0.01 -29.90
CA SER A 20 5.70 0.91 -28.87
C SER A 20 4.23 0.64 -28.55
N HIS A 21 3.93 0.50 -27.26
CA HIS A 21 2.57 0.35 -26.77
C HIS A 21 2.27 1.39 -25.69
N VAL A 22 1.13 2.08 -25.82
CA VAL A 22 0.70 3.11 -24.87
C VAL A 22 -0.74 2.82 -24.46
N GLN A 23 -0.96 2.70 -23.17
CA GLN A 23 -2.29 2.50 -22.57
C GLN A 23 -2.59 3.60 -21.57
N LYS A 24 -3.87 3.95 -21.46
CA LYS A 24 -4.38 4.91 -20.48
C LYS A 24 -5.32 4.18 -19.55
N TYR A 25 -5.06 4.30 -18.26
CA TYR A 25 -5.85 3.69 -17.21
C TYR A 25 -6.37 4.76 -16.24
N PRO A 26 -7.31 5.63 -16.68
CA PRO A 26 -7.88 6.63 -15.78
C PRO A 26 -8.59 5.92 -14.62
N GLY A 27 -8.25 6.29 -13.39
CA GLY A 27 -8.84 5.68 -12.19
C GLY A 27 -8.44 4.22 -11.94
N ALA A 28 -7.35 3.71 -12.54
CA ALA A 28 -6.91 2.32 -12.29
C ALA A 28 -6.53 2.04 -10.84
N VAL A 29 -6.20 3.08 -10.08
CA VAL A 29 -5.81 2.96 -8.69
C VAL A 29 -6.64 3.92 -7.84
N THR A 30 -6.93 3.49 -6.61
CA THR A 30 -7.66 4.30 -5.65
C THR A 30 -6.75 5.42 -5.15
N TRP A 31 -7.11 6.67 -5.44
CA TRP A 31 -6.44 7.83 -4.87
C TRP A 31 -6.97 8.10 -3.47
N PHE A 32 -6.09 7.99 -2.46
CA PHE A 32 -6.43 8.29 -1.08
C PHE A 32 -6.18 9.77 -0.78
N SER A 33 -7.24 10.58 -0.75
CA SER A 33 -7.13 11.97 -0.32
C SER A 33 -6.79 12.07 1.17
N PRO A 34 -6.13 13.15 1.62
CA PRO A 34 -5.89 13.37 3.04
C PRO A 34 -7.19 13.21 3.86
N GLY A 35 -7.13 12.39 4.91
CA GLY A 35 -8.28 12.09 5.78
C GLY A 35 -9.21 10.98 5.29
N SER A 36 -9.05 10.44 4.07
CA SER A 36 -9.96 9.42 3.51
C SER A 36 -9.84 8.03 4.15
N TYR A 37 -8.96 7.85 5.15
CA TYR A 37 -8.69 6.54 5.74
C TYR A 37 -9.95 5.93 6.37
N THR A 38 -10.74 6.71 7.09
CA THR A 38 -11.96 6.22 7.75
C THR A 38 -13.05 5.80 6.76
N SER A 39 -13.06 6.40 5.56
CA SER A 39 -13.99 6.07 4.47
C SER A 39 -13.67 4.74 3.77
N ARG A 40 -12.48 4.18 4.01
CA ARG A 40 -12.10 2.88 3.47
C ARG A 40 -12.88 1.76 4.15
N PRO A 41 -13.28 0.70 3.43
CA PRO A 41 -13.99 -0.42 4.04
C PRO A 41 -13.07 -1.20 4.99
N PRO A 42 -13.60 -1.74 6.09
CA PRO A 42 -12.88 -2.69 6.93
C PRO A 42 -12.79 -4.07 6.26
N LEU A 43 -11.76 -4.85 6.60
CA LEU A 43 -11.61 -6.25 6.16
C LEU A 43 -12.85 -7.09 6.47
N LYS A 44 -13.38 -6.94 7.69
CA LYS A 44 -14.59 -7.60 8.17
C LYS A 44 -15.72 -6.59 8.27
N THR A 45 -16.89 -6.94 7.75
CA THR A 45 -18.10 -6.13 7.84
C THR A 45 -19.00 -6.59 8.99
N SER A 46 -20.14 -5.93 9.19
CA SER A 46 -21.16 -6.38 10.15
C SER A 46 -21.96 -7.60 9.67
N LEU A 47 -21.82 -7.99 8.41
CA LEU A 47 -22.49 -9.16 7.82
C LEU A 47 -21.53 -10.35 7.82
N SER A 48 -21.97 -11.48 8.38
CA SER A 48 -21.11 -12.66 8.63
C SER A 48 -20.50 -13.27 7.37
N ASN A 49 -21.15 -13.16 6.23
CA ASN A 49 -20.69 -13.72 4.96
C ASN A 49 -20.14 -12.66 3.99
N LEU A 50 -19.86 -11.45 4.46
CA LEU A 50 -19.33 -10.36 3.65
C LEU A 50 -18.02 -9.82 4.23
N VAL A 51 -16.97 -9.94 3.44
CA VAL A 51 -15.63 -9.41 3.71
C VAL A 51 -15.21 -8.49 2.57
N CYS A 52 -14.29 -7.57 2.85
CA CYS A 52 -13.72 -6.70 1.83
C CYS A 52 -12.26 -7.07 1.59
N ALA A 53 -11.84 -7.07 0.33
CA ALA A 53 -10.45 -7.26 -0.09
C ALA A 53 -10.01 -6.16 -1.06
N GLY A 54 -8.70 -6.06 -1.28
CA GLY A 54 -8.06 -5.06 -2.12
C GLY A 54 -7.14 -4.12 -1.32
N ASP A 55 -6.28 -3.42 -2.05
CA ASP A 55 -5.28 -2.50 -1.49
C ASP A 55 -5.89 -1.30 -0.71
N TRP A 56 -7.15 -0.98 -0.99
CA TRP A 56 -7.95 0.05 -0.35
C TRP A 56 -8.65 -0.39 0.94
N VAL A 57 -8.52 -1.65 1.38
CA VAL A 57 -9.15 -2.14 2.62
C VAL A 57 -8.34 -1.75 3.85
N ARG A 58 -9.02 -1.47 4.98
CA ARG A 58 -8.42 -1.35 6.31
C ARG A 58 -8.36 -2.72 6.97
N MET A 59 -7.16 -3.20 7.25
CA MET A 59 -6.92 -4.55 7.79
C MET A 59 -6.62 -4.56 9.31
N GLY A 60 -6.54 -3.40 9.96
CA GLY A 60 -6.36 -3.30 11.41
C GLY A 60 -5.00 -3.84 11.86
N ASP A 61 -4.99 -4.85 12.72
CA ASP A 61 -3.75 -5.51 13.16
C ASP A 61 -3.15 -6.41 12.08
N ARG A 62 -3.89 -6.70 11.00
CA ARG A 62 -3.47 -7.50 9.85
C ARG A 62 -2.94 -6.62 8.70
N GLU A 63 -2.57 -5.39 9.00
CA GLU A 63 -1.95 -4.48 8.04
C GLU A 63 -0.63 -5.06 7.51
N HIS A 64 -0.46 -5.01 6.20
CA HIS A 64 0.68 -5.60 5.51
C HIS A 64 1.25 -4.62 4.50
N GLY A 65 2.48 -4.19 4.74
CA GLY A 65 3.28 -3.41 3.80
C GLY A 65 2.80 -2.00 3.60
N ALA A 66 2.96 -1.52 2.36
CA ALA A 66 2.47 -0.22 1.96
C ALA A 66 0.96 -0.10 2.26
N LYS A 67 0.49 1.08 2.67
CA LYS A 67 -0.90 1.31 3.08
C LYS A 67 -1.87 1.53 1.90
N GLY A 68 -1.45 1.27 0.67
CA GLY A 68 -2.23 1.36 -0.57
C GLY A 68 -1.35 1.26 -1.81
N LEU A 69 -1.96 1.23 -3.00
CA LEU A 69 -1.26 1.29 -4.31
C LEU A 69 -0.22 0.18 -4.51
N CYS A 70 -0.43 -0.97 -3.88
CA CYS A 70 0.51 -2.08 -3.90
C CYS A 70 -0.21 -3.41 -4.18
N GLN A 71 0.27 -4.13 -5.19
CA GLN A 71 -0.24 -5.45 -5.58
C GLN A 71 -0.11 -6.47 -4.43
N GLU A 72 0.99 -6.41 -3.68
CA GLU A 72 1.20 -7.29 -2.52
C GLU A 72 0.09 -7.11 -1.48
N ARG A 73 -0.30 -5.87 -1.21
CA ARG A 73 -1.40 -5.58 -0.28
C ARG A 73 -2.74 -6.10 -0.80
N ALA A 74 -3.02 -5.90 -2.09
CA ALA A 74 -4.24 -6.44 -2.72
C ALA A 74 -4.29 -7.98 -2.60
N TYR A 75 -3.15 -8.64 -2.81
CA TYR A 75 -3.02 -10.08 -2.64
C TYR A 75 -3.23 -10.53 -1.18
N VAL A 76 -2.51 -9.93 -0.23
CA VAL A 76 -2.60 -10.29 1.19
C VAL A 76 -3.99 -10.01 1.78
N SER A 77 -4.61 -8.88 1.43
CA SER A 77 -5.99 -8.59 1.87
C SER A 77 -6.99 -9.62 1.36
N GLY A 78 -6.79 -10.19 0.17
CA GLY A 78 -7.60 -11.31 -0.34
C GLY A 78 -7.42 -12.58 0.48
N LEU A 79 -6.17 -12.93 0.83
CA LEU A 79 -5.88 -14.06 1.70
C LEU A 79 -6.51 -13.89 3.09
N GLU A 80 -6.36 -12.70 3.68
CA GLU A 80 -6.93 -12.41 4.99
C GLU A 80 -8.45 -12.41 4.97
N ALA A 81 -9.07 -11.91 3.91
CA ALA A 81 -10.53 -11.95 3.74
C ALA A 81 -11.03 -13.40 3.68
N ALA A 82 -10.33 -14.29 2.97
CA ALA A 82 -10.66 -15.71 2.92
C ALA A 82 -10.45 -16.40 4.28
N ASN A 83 -9.38 -16.06 5.00
CA ASN A 83 -9.14 -16.55 6.37
C ASN A 83 -10.26 -16.10 7.34
N VAL A 84 -10.77 -14.88 7.20
CA VAL A 84 -11.92 -14.41 7.99
C VAL A 84 -13.15 -15.29 7.72
N LEU A 85 -13.50 -15.52 6.46
CA LEU A 85 -14.65 -16.36 6.09
C LEU A 85 -14.54 -17.79 6.62
N GLU A 86 -13.34 -18.39 6.59
CA GLU A 86 -13.10 -19.69 7.20
C GLU A 86 -13.27 -19.64 8.71
N SER A 87 -12.65 -18.67 9.38
CA SER A 87 -12.70 -18.54 10.84
C SER A 87 -14.13 -18.33 11.38
N GLU A 88 -15.01 -17.75 10.57
CA GLU A 88 -16.44 -17.59 10.88
C GLU A 88 -17.31 -18.80 10.53
N GLY A 89 -16.72 -19.85 9.94
CA GLY A 89 -17.42 -21.09 9.57
C GLY A 89 -18.34 -20.95 8.36
N VAL A 90 -18.27 -19.83 7.64
CA VAL A 90 -19.14 -19.50 6.50
C VAL A 90 -18.90 -20.43 5.31
N LEU A 91 -17.66 -20.89 5.15
CA LEU A 91 -17.27 -21.78 4.04
C LEU A 91 -17.83 -23.21 4.17
N GLY A 92 -18.42 -23.56 5.32
CA GLY A 92 -19.00 -24.88 5.57
C GLY A 92 -17.97 -26.00 5.75
N ARG A 93 -18.34 -27.05 6.50
CA ARG A 93 -17.45 -28.17 6.88
C ARG A 93 -16.97 -29.04 5.72
N ALA A 94 -17.61 -28.94 4.55
CA ALA A 94 -17.26 -29.72 3.36
C ALA A 94 -16.07 -29.12 2.59
N THR A 95 -15.68 -27.88 2.90
CA THR A 95 -14.55 -27.23 2.23
C THR A 95 -13.24 -27.67 2.89
N ARG A 96 -12.29 -28.16 2.09
CA ARG A 96 -10.89 -28.39 2.51
C ARG A 96 -10.10 -27.08 2.63
N PHE A 97 -10.79 -25.96 2.81
CA PHE A 97 -10.12 -24.68 2.93
C PHE A 97 -9.32 -24.69 4.23
N LYS A 98 -8.05 -24.31 4.10
CA LYS A 98 -7.14 -24.16 5.23
C LYS A 98 -6.69 -22.72 5.22
N SER A 99 -6.87 -22.03 6.33
CA SER A 99 -6.33 -20.68 6.54
C SER A 99 -4.89 -20.56 6.02
N HIS A 100 -4.68 -19.55 5.18
CA HIS A 100 -3.38 -19.26 4.58
C HIS A 100 -2.54 -18.46 5.56
N ARG A 101 -1.29 -18.89 5.77
CA ARG A 101 -0.34 -18.15 6.61
C ARG A 101 0.23 -16.98 5.82
N VAL A 102 -0.08 -15.76 6.24
CA VAL A 102 0.59 -14.55 5.74
C VAL A 102 1.95 -14.42 6.43
N ILE A 103 3.00 -14.24 5.62
CA ILE A 103 4.37 -14.06 6.11
C ILE A 103 4.53 -12.58 6.48
N PRO A 104 4.97 -12.23 7.70
CA PRO A 104 5.13 -10.83 8.07
C PRO A 104 6.28 -10.17 7.29
N ILE A 105 6.17 -8.86 7.12
CA ILE A 105 7.23 -8.07 6.48
C ILE A 105 8.41 -7.91 7.45
N ARG A 106 9.61 -7.91 6.88
CA ARG A 106 10.83 -7.59 7.62
C ARG A 106 10.72 -6.20 8.24
N GLU A 107 11.07 -6.11 9.51
CA GLU A 107 11.15 -4.82 10.19
C GLU A 107 12.20 -3.90 9.53
N ASP A 108 11.96 -2.60 9.60
CA ASP A 108 12.91 -1.60 9.15
C ASP A 108 14.22 -1.70 9.95
N GLU A 109 15.33 -1.29 9.32
CA GLU A 109 16.63 -1.33 9.96
C GLU A 109 16.67 -0.48 11.24
N PRO A 110 17.37 -0.90 12.31
CA PRO A 110 17.38 -0.20 13.59
C PRO A 110 17.74 1.28 13.48
N GLN A 111 18.71 1.63 12.63
CA GLN A 111 19.11 3.02 12.38
C GLN A 111 17.99 3.85 11.71
N VAL A 112 17.14 3.24 10.87
CA VAL A 112 16.00 3.92 10.23
C VAL A 112 14.89 4.15 11.26
N VAL A 113 14.62 3.16 12.12
CA VAL A 113 13.65 3.29 13.22
C VAL A 113 14.09 4.40 14.18
N LEU A 114 15.34 4.37 14.64
CA LEU A 114 15.90 5.37 15.55
C LEU A 114 15.90 6.78 14.92
N GLY A 115 16.31 6.88 13.65
CA GLY A 115 16.31 8.13 12.91
C GLY A 115 14.92 8.76 12.80
N ARG A 116 13.87 7.95 12.52
CA ARG A 116 12.48 8.43 12.50
C ARG A 116 12.00 8.94 13.85
N ILE A 117 12.33 8.23 14.93
CA ILE A 117 11.97 8.64 16.30
C ILE A 117 12.65 9.97 16.64
N ALA A 118 13.96 10.08 16.41
CA ALA A 118 14.71 11.31 16.66
C ALA A 118 14.18 12.48 15.83
N ASN A 119 13.94 12.27 14.53
CA ASN A 119 13.38 13.29 13.65
C ASN A 119 11.99 13.73 14.12
N LYS A 120 11.12 12.80 14.51
CA LYS A 120 9.80 13.14 15.05
C LYS A 120 9.91 14.01 16.30
N GLN A 121 10.80 13.68 17.23
CA GLN A 121 11.01 14.48 18.43
C GLN A 121 11.45 15.92 18.10
N VAL A 122 12.38 16.08 17.16
CA VAL A 122 12.82 17.40 16.70
C VAL A 122 11.66 18.16 16.05
N MET A 123 10.91 17.53 15.15
CA MET A 123 9.76 18.16 14.48
C MET A 123 8.65 18.55 15.45
N ASP A 124 8.35 17.70 16.44
CA ASP A 124 7.34 17.99 17.46
C ASP A 124 7.74 19.20 18.33
N VAL A 125 9.05 19.44 18.54
CA VAL A 125 9.55 20.64 19.21
C VAL A 125 9.43 21.86 18.30
N LEU A 126 9.90 21.78 17.05
CA LEU A 126 9.81 22.88 16.09
C LEU A 126 8.37 23.33 15.85
N ALA A 127 7.44 22.37 15.72
CA ALA A 127 6.02 22.64 15.53
C ALA A 127 5.41 23.43 16.70
N LYS A 128 5.84 23.20 17.95
CA LYS A 128 5.40 23.98 19.12
C LYS A 128 5.81 25.45 19.03
N PHE A 129 6.90 25.75 18.34
CA PHE A 129 7.37 27.10 18.09
C PHE A 129 6.92 27.65 16.73
N ASN A 130 6.01 26.96 16.04
CA ASN A 130 5.50 27.32 14.73
C ASN A 130 6.63 27.48 13.67
N LEU A 131 7.69 26.67 13.81
CA LEU A 131 8.81 26.62 12.88
C LEU A 131 8.59 25.50 11.86
N ASP A 132 8.80 25.82 10.57
CA ASP A 132 8.71 24.86 9.48
C ASP A 132 9.80 23.78 9.55
N SER A 133 9.55 22.67 8.85
CA SER A 133 10.54 21.60 8.74
C SER A 133 11.79 22.10 8.00
N PRO A 134 13.00 21.96 8.57
CA PRO A 134 14.24 22.34 7.89
C PRO A 134 14.53 21.52 6.63
N TRP A 135 13.82 20.41 6.41
CA TRP A 135 13.99 19.50 5.28
C TRP A 135 13.16 19.88 4.05
N VAL A 136 12.14 20.72 4.23
CA VAL A 136 11.23 21.16 3.16
C VAL A 136 11.57 22.62 2.86
N ARG A 137 12.67 22.83 2.14
CA ARG A 137 13.04 24.11 1.53
C ARG A 137 12.97 23.97 0.02
#